data_AF-A0A1W1C4H4-F1
#
_entry.id   AF-A0A1W1C4H4-F1
#
_cell.length_a   1.000
_cell.length_b   1.000
_cell.length_c   1.000
_cell.angle_alpha   90.00
_cell.angle_beta   90.00
_cell.angle_gamma   90.00
#
_symmetry.space_group_name_H-M   'P 1'
#
loop_
_entity.id
_entity.type
_entity.pdbx_description
1 polymer ?
#
loop_
_entity_poly.entity_id
_entity_poly.type
_entity_poly.pdbx_seq_one_letter_code
_entity_poly.pdbx_strand_id
1 'polypeptide(L)'
;MELKDVILSTLAEMEEERPLENLEEKNSISEDVVAETVIKPEENVSKGSKSGVESELIYLDSIRERLLVLFEGFQAPNNSNIEAKIDMTLNFLEYTLATIDERVENLERGNI
;
A
#
# COMPACT_ATOMS: atom_id res chain seq x y z
N MET A 1 26.27 -19.25 -0.69
CA MET A 1 25.87 -18.42 0.46
C MET A 1 24.53 -18.91 0.91
N GLU A 2 24.36 -19.14 2.22
CA GLU A 2 23.05 -19.47 2.77
C GLU A 2 22.18 -18.20 2.77
N LEU A 3 20.86 -18.34 2.61
CA LEU A 3 19.91 -17.21 2.56
C LEU A 3 20.05 -16.28 3.77
N LYS A 4 20.41 -16.87 4.92
CA LYS A 4 20.70 -16.18 6.17
C LYS A 4 21.82 -15.15 6.04
N ASP A 5 22.89 -15.47 5.31
CA ASP A 5 24.06 -14.59 5.16
C ASP A 5 23.74 -13.37 4.28
N VAL A 6 22.87 -13.55 3.28
CA VAL A 6 22.42 -12.48 2.38
C VAL A 6 21.48 -11.50 3.09
N ILE A 7 20.61 -12.01 3.96
CA ILE A 7 19.71 -11.17 4.76
C ILE A 7 20.52 -10.35 5.78
N LEU A 8 21.51 -10.98 6.45
CA LEU A 8 22.38 -10.29 7.39
C LEU A 8 23.25 -9.21 6.73
N SER A 9 23.75 -9.45 5.51
CA SER A 9 24.52 -8.42 4.79
C SER A 9 23.66 -7.23 4.39
N THR A 10 22.43 -7.47 3.95
CA THR A 10 21.49 -6.42 3.54
C THR A 10 21.05 -5.57 4.75
N LEU A 11 20.79 -6.21 5.89
CA LEU A 11 20.44 -5.52 7.13
C LEU A 11 21.59 -4.62 7.64
N ALA A 12 22.84 -5.09 7.51
CA ALA A 12 24.02 -4.33 7.90
C ALA A 12 24.22 -3.09 7.00
N GLU A 13 24.01 -3.23 5.69
CA GLU A 13 24.15 -2.13 4.72
C GLU A 13 23.14 -1.01 4.97
N MET A 14 21.89 -1.34 5.35
CA MET A 14 20.85 -0.35 5.69
C MET A 14 21.09 0.38 7.02
N GLU A 15 21.86 -0.20 7.94
CA GLU A 15 22.17 0.42 9.23
C GLU A 15 23.28 1.48 9.10
N GLU A 16 24.15 1.33 8.10
CA GLU A 16 25.32 2.19 7.87
C GLU A 16 24.96 3.52 7.16
N GLU A 17 23.84 3.59 6.44
CA GLU A 17 23.43 4.79 5.66
C GLU A 17 22.65 5.86 6.44
N ARG A 18 22.58 5.81 7.78
CA ARG A 18 21.89 6.85 8.58
C ARG A 18 22.88 7.90 9.13
N PRO A 19 22.88 9.15 8.65
CA PRO A 19 23.59 10.22 9.32
C PRO A 19 22.82 10.62 10.59
N LEU A 20 23.46 10.46 11.75
CA LEU A 20 23.02 11.03 13.01
C LEU A 20 23.43 12.51 13.08
N GLU A 21 22.48 13.45 12.94
CA GLU A 21 22.65 14.83 13.42
C GLU A 21 21.31 15.48 13.84
N ASN A 22 21.00 15.28 15.11
CA ASN A 22 20.51 16.20 16.16
C ASN A 22 19.80 17.56 15.85
N LEU A 23 18.74 17.81 16.67
CA LEU A 23 18.22 19.09 17.25
C LEU A 23 16.88 19.72 16.75
N GLU A 24 15.86 19.54 17.62
CA GLU A 24 14.98 20.55 18.27
C GLU A 24 14.04 21.52 17.49
N GLU A 25 12.73 21.30 17.74
CA GLU A 25 11.67 22.23 18.17
C GLU A 25 11.11 23.41 17.31
N LYS A 26 9.76 23.38 17.23
CA LYS A 26 8.73 24.43 16.95
C LYS A 26 8.48 24.75 15.47
N ASN A 27 7.27 25.00 14.96
CA ASN A 27 6.01 25.43 15.57
C ASN A 27 4.84 25.24 14.55
N SER A 28 3.63 25.02 15.08
CA SER A 28 2.26 25.28 14.57
C SER A 28 1.97 25.65 13.11
N ILE A 29 0.96 24.98 12.51
CA ILE A 29 -0.08 25.45 11.54
C ILE A 29 -1.10 24.27 11.45
N SER A 30 -2.18 24.28 12.24
CA SER A 30 -3.55 24.78 12.00
C SER A 30 -4.45 23.87 11.15
N GLU A 31 -5.63 23.62 11.71
CA GLU A 31 -6.79 22.85 11.23
C GLU A 31 -7.31 23.29 9.85
N ASP A 32 -8.06 22.38 9.24
CA ASP A 32 -9.12 22.61 8.22
C ASP A 32 -8.73 22.39 6.74
N VAL A 33 -8.82 21.13 6.26
CA VAL A 33 -9.39 20.78 4.94
C VAL A 33 -9.89 19.32 4.94
N VAL A 34 -11.08 19.04 5.47
CA VAL A 34 -11.81 17.80 5.14
C VAL A 34 -12.75 18.13 3.98
N ALA A 35 -12.17 18.19 2.78
CA ALA A 35 -12.94 18.23 1.54
C ALA A 35 -13.23 16.79 1.13
N GLU A 36 -14.45 16.37 1.48
CA GLU A 36 -15.17 15.21 1.01
C GLU A 36 -15.14 15.11 -0.54
N THR A 37 -14.26 14.29 -1.09
CA THR A 37 -14.36 13.84 -2.50
C THR A 37 -15.11 12.53 -2.57
N VAL A 38 -16.44 12.65 -2.60
CA VAL A 38 -17.36 11.63 -3.13
C VAL A 38 -17.07 11.50 -4.63
N ILE A 39 -16.42 10.41 -5.04
CA ILE A 39 -16.28 10.06 -6.46
C ILE A 39 -17.36 9.04 -6.80
N LYS A 40 -18.39 9.49 -7.53
CA LYS A 40 -19.37 8.63 -8.21
C LYS A 40 -18.67 7.90 -9.37
N PRO A 41 -18.95 6.60 -9.61
CA PRO A 41 -18.45 5.94 -10.81
C PRO A 41 -19.38 6.29 -11.99
N GLU A 42 -18.86 7.01 -12.99
CA GLU A 42 -19.54 7.17 -14.27
C GLU A 42 -19.15 6.03 -15.22
N GLU A 43 -20.13 5.19 -15.55
CA GLU A 43 -20.10 4.28 -16.69
C GLU A 43 -20.22 5.07 -18.01
N ASN A 44 -19.23 5.00 -18.91
CA ASN A 44 -19.43 4.59 -20.31
C ASN A 44 -18.18 4.73 -21.22
N VAL A 45 -18.22 3.91 -22.29
CA VAL A 45 -17.54 4.00 -23.61
C VAL A 45 -16.30 3.10 -23.86
N SER A 46 -16.62 1.87 -24.26
CA SER A 46 -16.04 1.05 -25.33
C SER A 46 -14.65 1.40 -25.93
N LYS A 47 -13.66 0.53 -25.65
CA LYS A 47 -12.60 0.07 -26.57
C LYS A 47 -12.00 -1.24 -26.02
N GLY A 48 -12.56 -2.37 -26.44
CA GLY A 48 -12.41 -3.73 -25.88
C GLY A 48 -11.03 -4.40 -25.99
N SER A 49 -9.96 -3.68 -25.67
CA SER A 49 -8.64 -4.25 -25.34
C SER A 49 -7.77 -3.25 -24.58
N LYS A 50 -8.05 -1.95 -24.71
CA LYS A 50 -7.39 -0.90 -23.94
C LYS A 50 -8.02 -0.72 -22.56
N SER A 51 -9.34 -0.91 -22.43
CA SER A 51 -10.02 -0.73 -21.15
C SER A 51 -9.60 -1.75 -20.10
N GLY A 52 -9.34 -3.01 -20.49
CA GLY A 52 -8.88 -4.03 -19.55
C GLY A 52 -7.48 -3.77 -18.98
N VAL A 53 -6.55 -3.32 -19.83
CA VAL A 53 -5.21 -2.96 -19.36
C VAL A 53 -5.27 -1.72 -18.47
N GLU A 54 -6.09 -0.73 -18.83
CA GLU A 54 -6.29 0.47 -18.03
C GLU A 54 -6.97 0.17 -16.68
N SER A 55 -7.97 -0.73 -16.65
CA SER A 55 -8.63 -1.14 -15.40
C SER A 55 -7.71 -1.93 -14.48
N GLU A 56 -6.81 -2.76 -15.03
CA GLU A 56 -5.80 -3.44 -14.23
C GLU A 56 -4.73 -2.49 -13.70
N LEU A 57 -4.29 -1.53 -14.51
CA LEU A 57 -3.36 -0.50 -14.04
C LEU A 57 -3.95 0.28 -12.87
N ILE A 58 -5.21 0.74 -12.99
CA ILE A 58 -5.90 1.47 -11.91
C ILE A 58 -6.00 0.63 -10.64
N TYR A 59 -6.33 -0.65 -10.77
CA TYR A 59 -6.43 -1.54 -9.61
C TYR A 59 -5.09 -1.78 -8.92
N LEU A 60 -4.05 -2.08 -9.70
CA LEU A 60 -2.71 -2.29 -9.15
C LEU A 60 -2.21 -1.02 -8.46
N ASP A 61 -2.46 0.16 -9.06
CA ASP A 61 -2.17 1.45 -8.44
C ASP A 61 -2.90 1.61 -7.11
N SER A 62 -4.20 1.28 -7.08
CA SER A 62 -5.00 1.36 -5.85
C SER A 62 -4.52 0.42 -4.74
N ILE A 63 -4.01 -0.78 -5.07
CA ILE A 63 -3.42 -1.68 -4.08
C ILE A 63 -2.09 -1.12 -3.59
N ARG A 64 -1.25 -0.61 -4.50
CA ARG A 64 0.03 0.00 -4.15
C ARG A 64 -0.16 1.12 -3.14
N GLU A 65 -1.05 2.08 -3.41
CA GLU A 65 -1.32 3.20 -2.50
C GLU A 65 -1.82 2.73 -1.13
N ARG A 66 -2.73 1.73 -1.10
CA ARG A 66 -3.22 1.15 0.16
C ARG A 66 -2.10 0.48 0.97
N LEU A 67 -1.18 -0.23 0.31
CA LEU A 67 -0.03 -0.85 0.98
C LEU A 67 0.97 0.20 1.50
N LEU A 68 1.20 1.27 0.75
CA LEU A 68 2.06 2.37 1.21
C LEU A 68 1.52 3.01 2.49
N VAL A 69 0.21 3.33 2.52
CA VAL A 69 -0.45 3.87 3.71
C VAL A 69 -0.37 2.91 4.89
N LEU A 70 -0.49 1.59 4.66
CA LEU A 70 -0.29 0.61 5.73
C LEU A 70 1.14 0.67 6.28
N PHE A 71 2.16 0.71 5.43
CA PHE A 71 3.55 0.80 5.87
C PHE A 71 3.82 2.07 6.67
N GLU A 72 3.35 3.22 6.20
CA GLU A 72 3.45 4.49 6.92
C GLU A 72 2.74 4.41 8.29
N GLY A 73 1.54 3.83 8.32
CA GLY A 73 0.77 3.64 9.55
C GLY A 73 1.47 2.71 10.55
N PHE A 74 2.20 1.70 10.08
CA PHE A 74 3.00 0.82 10.92
C PHE A 74 4.27 1.48 11.45
N GLN A 75 4.89 2.34 10.65
CA GLN A 75 6.13 3.06 10.99
C GLN A 75 5.89 4.33 11.82
N ALA A 76 4.63 4.76 11.97
CA ALA A 76 4.27 5.99 12.67
C ALA A 76 4.80 6.01 14.13
N PRO A 77 5.40 7.12 14.60
CA PRO A 77 5.79 7.26 15.99
C PRO A 77 4.54 7.23 16.88
N ASN A 78 4.62 6.53 18.01
CA ASN A 78 3.49 6.24 18.92
C ASN A 78 2.44 5.25 18.38
N ASN A 79 2.86 4.32 17.52
CA ASN A 79 2.02 3.20 17.12
C ASN A 79 1.73 2.24 18.31
N SER A 80 0.67 2.55 19.06
CA SER A 80 0.14 1.71 20.12
C SER A 80 -0.86 0.66 19.57
N ASN A 81 -1.08 -0.41 20.33
CA ASN A 81 -1.95 -1.54 19.96
C ASN A 81 -1.52 -2.25 18.66
N ILE A 82 -0.23 -2.56 18.54
CA ILE A 82 0.35 -3.20 17.35
C ILE A 82 -0.32 -4.53 17.01
N GLU A 83 -0.70 -5.33 18.02
CA GLU A 83 -1.33 -6.64 17.85
C GLU A 83 -2.68 -6.52 17.12
N ALA A 84 -3.57 -5.64 17.60
CA ALA A 84 -4.85 -5.39 16.95
C ALA A 84 -4.71 -4.83 15.52
N LYS A 85 -3.65 -4.03 15.27
CA LYS A 85 -3.35 -3.51 13.93
C LYS A 85 -2.81 -4.58 12.99
N ILE A 86 -2.00 -5.51 13.50
CA ILE A 86 -1.54 -6.68 12.77
C ILE A 86 -2.74 -7.56 12.40
N ASP A 87 -3.64 -7.84 13.34
CA ASP A 87 -4.86 -8.62 13.07
C ASP A 87 -5.74 -7.96 12.00
N MET A 88 -5.96 -6.65 12.12
CA MET A 88 -6.72 -5.90 11.11
C MET A 88 -6.03 -5.91 9.74
N THR A 89 -4.70 -5.79 9.72
CA THR A 89 -3.91 -5.84 8.49
C THR A 89 -3.94 -7.23 7.87
N LEU A 90 -3.88 -8.28 8.68
CA LEU A 90 -3.98 -9.66 8.22
C LEU A 90 -5.32 -9.89 7.52
N ASN A 91 -6.43 -9.49 8.15
CA ASN A 91 -7.76 -9.56 7.53
C ASN A 91 -7.84 -8.77 6.21
N PHE A 92 -7.24 -7.58 6.16
CA PHE A 92 -7.18 -6.79 4.93
C PHE A 92 -6.37 -7.48 3.83
N LEU A 93 -5.23 -8.09 4.16
CA LEU A 93 -4.39 -8.81 3.22
C LEU A 93 -5.08 -10.08 2.71
N GLU A 94 -5.79 -10.81 3.58
CA GLU A 94 -6.62 -11.96 3.18
C GLU A 94 -7.71 -11.55 2.19
N TYR A 95 -8.44 -10.46 2.47
CA TYR A 95 -9.42 -9.91 1.55
C TYR A 95 -8.76 -9.50 0.23
N THR A 96 -7.64 -8.79 0.29
CA THR A 96 -6.92 -8.34 -0.91
C THR A 96 -6.49 -9.52 -1.76
N LEU A 97 -5.97 -10.58 -1.15
CA LEU A 97 -5.61 -11.81 -1.85
C LEU A 97 -6.82 -12.44 -2.56
N ALA A 98 -7.96 -12.56 -1.87
CA ALA A 98 -9.18 -13.07 -2.48
C ALA A 98 -9.63 -12.23 -3.70
N THR A 99 -9.50 -10.90 -3.64
CA THR A 99 -9.81 -10.05 -4.81
C THR A 99 -8.83 -10.21 -5.96
N ILE A 100 -7.57 -10.52 -5.67
CA ILE A 100 -6.56 -10.81 -6.69
C ILE A 100 -6.90 -12.13 -7.37
N ASP A 101 -7.23 -13.17 -6.59
CA ASP A 101 -7.62 -14.47 -7.13
C ASP A 101 -8.84 -14.38 -8.06
N GLU A 102 -9.88 -13.63 -7.65
CA GLU A 102 -11.06 -13.37 -8.48
C GLU A 102 -10.70 -12.67 -9.80
N ARG A 103 -9.80 -11.70 -9.76
CA ARG A 103 -9.34 -11.00 -10.97
C ARG A 103 -8.50 -11.88 -11.87
N VAL A 104 -7.58 -12.67 -11.31
CA VAL A 104 -6.78 -13.63 -12.08
C VAL A 104 -7.70 -14.64 -12.76
N GLU A 105 -8.68 -15.18 -12.06
CA GLU A 105 -9.66 -16.10 -12.64
C GLU A 105 -10.46 -15.45 -13.79
N ASN A 106 -10.85 -14.19 -13.64
CA ASN A 106 -11.53 -13.44 -14.70
C ASN A 106 -10.63 -13.24 -15.94
N LEU A 107 -9.36 -12.92 -15.74
CA LEU A 107 -8.38 -12.78 -16.82
C LEU A 107 -8.13 -14.11 -17.54
N GLU A 108 -7.98 -15.22 -16.81
CA GLU A 108 -7.79 -16.56 -17.38
C GLU A 108 -9.00 -17.02 -18.20
N ARG A 109 -10.21 -16.65 -17.77
CA ARG A 109 -11.46 -16.92 -18.49
C ARG A 109 -11.68 -16.01 -19.70
N GLY A 110 -10.84 -14.98 -19.90
CA GLY A 110 -10.97 -14.01 -20.97
C GLY A 110 -12.08 -12.99 -20.76
N ASN A 111 -12.54 -12.81 -19.51
CA ASN A 111 -13.48 -11.77 -19.12
C ASN A 111 -12.73 -10.45 -18.91
N ILE A 112 -12.34 -9.81 -20.01
CA ILE A 112 -11.60 -8.53 -20.04
C ILE A 112 -12.52 -7.40 -20.50
#